data_AF-A0A7V3H842-F1
#
_entry.id   AF-A0A7V3H842-F1
#
_cell.length_a   1.000
_cell.length_b   1.000
_cell.length_c   1.000
_cell.angle_alpha   90.00
_cell.angle_beta   90.00
_cell.angle_gamma   90.00
#
_symmetry.space_group_name_H-M   'P 1'
#
loop_
_entity.id
_entity.type
_entity.pdbx_description
1 polymer ?
#
loop_
_entity_poly.entity_id
_entity_poly.type
_entity_poly.pdbx_seq_one_letter_code
_entity_poly.pdbx_strand_id
1 'polypeptide(L)'
;MTDAPLRIDLPPGVRKAVEKLARESGVTPEQFLASAAAEKVAILSDPKRYLQERAARADLTWFDQFMARKTGEPPSQDDQIPDAQQG
;
A
#
# COMPACT_ATOMS: atom_id res chain seq x y z
N MET A 1 -15.30 -19.23 -20.07
CA MET A 1 -14.83 -17.89 -20.49
C MET A 1 -13.45 -18.10 -21.07
N THR A 2 -13.24 -17.72 -22.32
CA THR A 2 -12.01 -18.06 -23.06
C THR A 2 -10.81 -17.40 -22.40
N ASP A 3 -9.81 -18.21 -22.04
CA ASP A 3 -8.52 -17.81 -21.43
C ASP A 3 -7.63 -17.13 -22.47
N ALA A 4 -8.11 -16.02 -23.03
CA ALA A 4 -7.38 -15.26 -24.04
C ALA A 4 -6.39 -14.31 -23.36
N PRO A 5 -5.11 -14.31 -23.77
CA PRO A 5 -4.11 -13.42 -23.17
C PRO A 5 -4.44 -11.95 -23.42
N LEU A 6 -4.34 -11.13 -22.37
CA LEU A 6 -4.48 -9.69 -22.46
C LEU A 6 -3.19 -9.06 -23.01
N ARG A 7 -3.29 -8.29 -24.10
CA ARG A 7 -2.16 -7.54 -24.67
C ARG A 7 -2.29 -6.06 -24.31
N ILE A 8 -1.25 -5.51 -23.70
CA ILE A 8 -1.16 -4.10 -23.31
C ILE A 8 0.11 -3.49 -23.90
N ASP A 9 -0.04 -2.41 -24.67
CA ASP A 9 1.09 -1.64 -25.17
C ASP A 9 1.49 -0.57 -24.14
N LEU A 10 2.71 -0.68 -23.62
CA LEU A 10 3.24 0.25 -22.62
C LEU A 10 4.08 1.35 -23.30
N PRO A 11 3.95 2.61 -22.86
CA PRO A 11 4.89 3.65 -23.27
C PRO A 11 6.34 3.24 -22.96
N PRO A 12 7.35 3.60 -23.79
CA PRO A 12 8.72 3.11 -23.63
C PRO A 12 9.32 3.37 -22.24
N GLY A 13 9.03 4.52 -21.62
CA GLY A 13 9.48 4.84 -20.27
C GLY A 13 8.86 3.93 -19.20
N VAL A 14 7.57 3.62 -19.35
CA VAL A 14 6.84 2.73 -18.43
C VAL A 14 7.37 1.30 -18.56
N ARG A 15 7.58 0.81 -19.79
CA ARG A 15 8.18 -0.52 -20.02
C ARG A 15 9.52 -0.66 -19.31
N LYS A 16 10.43 0.32 -19.48
CA LYS A 16 11.75 0.30 -18.83
C LYS A 16 11.64 0.28 -17.30
N ALA A 17 10.71 1.04 -16.74
CA ALA A 17 10.49 1.06 -15.29
C ALA A 17 9.97 -0.29 -14.78
N VAL A 18 9.00 -0.90 -15.47
CA VAL A 18 8.47 -2.23 -15.13
C VAL A 18 9.58 -3.29 -15.19
N GLU A 19 10.37 -3.32 -16.26
CA GLU A 19 11.49 -4.27 -16.40
C GLU A 19 12.53 -4.13 -15.28
N LYS A 20 12.83 -2.89 -14.88
CA LYS A 20 13.75 -2.62 -13.77
C LYS A 20 13.17 -3.14 -12.45
N LEU A 21 11.95 -2.77 -12.12
CA LEU A 21 11.30 -3.13 -10.85
C LEU A 21 11.05 -4.65 -10.75
N ALA A 22 10.66 -5.29 -11.86
CA ALA A 22 10.49 -6.73 -11.93
C ALA A 22 11.81 -7.46 -11.64
N ARG A 23 12.92 -7.00 -12.24
CA ARG A 23 14.26 -7.54 -11.98
C ARG A 23 14.68 -7.34 -10.52
N GLU A 24 14.46 -6.16 -9.95
CA GLU A 24 14.74 -5.88 -8.53
C GLU A 24 13.90 -6.75 -7.59
N SER A 25 12.70 -7.14 -8.02
CA SER A 25 11.80 -8.02 -7.29
C SER A 25 12.00 -9.52 -7.56
N GLY A 26 12.93 -9.89 -8.46
CA GLY A 26 13.21 -11.29 -8.80
C GLY A 26 12.11 -12.01 -9.59
N VAL A 27 11.26 -11.29 -10.32
CA VAL A 27 10.12 -11.85 -11.09
C VAL A 27 10.16 -11.40 -12.55
N THR A 28 9.35 -12.02 -13.42
CA THR A 28 9.22 -11.54 -14.81
C THR A 28 8.36 -10.26 -14.89
N PRO A 29 8.50 -9.43 -15.93
CA PRO A 29 7.64 -8.26 -16.14
C PRO A 29 6.14 -8.60 -16.16
N GLU A 30 5.76 -9.75 -16.72
CA GLU A 30 4.38 -10.21 -16.79
C GLU A 30 3.85 -10.54 -15.39
N GLN A 31 4.64 -11.24 -14.57
CA GLN A 31 4.29 -11.55 -13.18
C GLN A 31 4.17 -10.29 -12.33
N PHE A 32 5.08 -9.33 -12.53
CA PHE A 32 5.03 -8.03 -11.86
C PHE A 32 3.75 -7.26 -12.21
N LEU A 33 3.38 -7.20 -13.49
CA LEU A 33 2.16 -6.52 -13.92
C LEU A 33 0.90 -7.24 -13.42
N ALA A 34 0.88 -8.57 -13.45
CA ALA A 34 -0.23 -9.36 -12.94
C ALA A 34 -0.45 -9.13 -11.44
N SER A 35 0.62 -9.09 -10.63
CA SER A 35 0.51 -8.82 -9.20
C SER A 35 0.05 -7.39 -8.92
N ALA A 36 0.58 -6.39 -9.63
CA ALA A 36 0.14 -5.00 -9.51
C ALA A 36 -1.35 -4.82 -9.89
N ALA A 37 -1.80 -5.49 -10.95
CA ALA A 37 -3.20 -5.50 -11.35
C ALA A 37 -4.10 -6.17 -10.30
N ALA A 38 -3.68 -7.32 -9.76
CA ALA A 38 -4.40 -8.01 -8.70
C ALA A 38 -4.52 -7.15 -7.43
N GLU A 39 -3.46 -6.46 -7.02
CA GLU A 39 -3.50 -5.53 -5.90
C GLU A 39 -4.48 -4.38 -6.17
N LYS A 40 -4.42 -3.77 -7.35
CA LYS A 40 -5.35 -2.70 -7.72
C LYS A 40 -6.80 -3.17 -7.72
N VAL A 41 -7.07 -4.36 -8.26
CA VAL A 41 -8.41 -4.97 -8.26
C VAL A 41 -8.89 -5.25 -6.84
N ALA A 42 -8.05 -5.81 -5.97
CA ALA A 42 -8.40 -6.09 -4.58
C ALA A 42 -8.79 -4.81 -3.83
N ILE A 43 -7.99 -3.74 -3.99
CA ILE A 43 -8.27 -2.43 -3.39
C ILE A 43 -9.60 -1.85 -3.88
N LEU A 44 -9.88 -1.93 -5.18
CA LEU A 44 -11.07 -1.32 -5.77
C LEU A 44 -12.34 -2.14 -5.59
N SER A 45 -12.21 -3.47 -5.50
CA SER A 45 -13.36 -4.39 -5.45
C SER A 45 -13.85 -4.60 -4.02
N ASP A 46 -12.95 -4.60 -3.04
CA ASP A 46 -13.31 -4.68 -1.62
C ASP A 46 -12.25 -3.94 -0.76
N PRO A 47 -12.33 -2.59 -0.69
CA PRO A 47 -11.37 -1.77 0.04
C PRO A 47 -11.24 -2.19 1.50
N LYS A 48 -12.34 -2.61 2.14
CA LYS A 48 -12.37 -2.99 3.55
C LYS A 48 -11.59 -4.28 3.79
N ARG A 49 -11.81 -5.30 2.95
CA ARG A 49 -11.09 -6.56 3.06
C ARG A 49 -9.60 -6.42 2.77
N TYR A 50 -9.22 -5.66 1.73
CA TYR A 50 -7.80 -5.40 1.44
C TYR A 50 -7.09 -4.73 2.63
N LEU A 51 -7.72 -3.71 3.23
CA LEU A 51 -7.18 -3.02 4.40
C LEU A 51 -7.06 -3.96 5.61
N GLN A 52 -8.02 -4.86 5.82
CA GLN A 52 -7.96 -5.86 6.89
C GLN A 52 -6.81 -6.86 6.70
N GLU A 53 -6.65 -7.41 5.49
CA GLU A 53 -5.55 -8.35 5.16
C GLU A 53 -4.18 -7.65 5.23
N ARG A 54 -4.10 -6.38 4.85
CA ARG A 54 -2.89 -5.56 5.02
C ARG A 54 -2.61 -5.29 6.50
N ALA A 55 -3.62 -4.90 7.28
CA ALA A 55 -3.48 -4.65 8.71
C ALA A 55 -3.00 -5.90 9.47
N ALA A 56 -3.42 -7.09 9.05
CA ALA A 56 -2.96 -8.36 9.65
C ALA A 56 -1.45 -8.61 9.53
N ARG A 57 -0.76 -7.93 8.60
CA ARG A 57 0.70 -8.01 8.42
C ARG A 57 1.46 -6.93 9.18
N ALA A 58 0.78 -6.03 9.88
CA ALA A 58 1.41 -4.95 10.62
C ALA A 58 1.98 -5.44 11.95
N ASP A 59 3.14 -4.93 12.33
CA ASP A 59 3.67 -5.06 13.69
C ASP A 59 3.13 -3.91 14.56
N LEU A 60 1.99 -4.16 15.21
CA LEU A 60 1.34 -3.18 16.07
C LEU A 60 2.14 -2.91 17.35
N THR A 61 2.92 -3.88 17.83
CA THR A 61 3.76 -3.70 19.02
C THR A 61 4.89 -2.72 18.73
N TRP A 62 5.55 -2.83 17.57
CA TRP A 62 6.53 -1.84 17.14
C TRP A 62 5.88 -0.47 16.91
N PHE A 63 4.70 -0.44 16.31
CA PHE A 63 3.96 0.81 16.09
C PHE A 63 3.67 1.54 17.40
N ASP A 64 3.16 0.84 18.41
CA ASP A 64 2.87 1.43 19.73
C ASP A 64 4.14 1.96 20.41
N GLN A 65 5.24 1.22 20.33
CA GLN A 65 6.55 1.68 20.85
C GLN A 65 7.02 2.95 20.14
N PHE A 66 6.85 3.00 18.81
CA PHE A 66 7.20 4.17 18.01
C PHE A 66 6.32 5.37 18.37
N MET A 67 5.01 5.18 18.54
CA MET A 67 4.06 6.24 18.89
C MET A 67 4.24 6.75 20.32
N ALA A 68 4.68 5.91 21.25
CA ALA A 68 4.90 6.26 22.65
C ALA A 68 6.22 7.03 22.92
N ARG A 69 7.05 7.24 21.90
CA ARG A 69 8.34 7.93 22.05
C ARG A 69 8.14 9.32 22.67
N LYS A 70 8.94 9.65 23.69
CA LYS A 70 8.91 10.95 24.38
C LYS A 70 9.65 12.06 23.63
N THR A 71 10.18 11.75 22.45
CA THR A 71 10.93 12.66 21.59
C THR A 71 10.05 13.15 20.46
N GLY A 72 10.15 14.43 20.09
CA GLY A 72 9.44 15.00 18.96
C GLY A 72 9.04 16.45 19.21
N GLU A 73 8.48 17.08 18.19
CA GLU A 73 7.82 18.38 18.33
C GLU A 73 6.45 18.16 18.99
N PRO A 74 6.06 18.99 19.99
CA PRO A 74 4.71 18.94 20.53
C PRO A 74 3.68 19.24 19.42
N PRO A 75 2.44 18.72 19.53
CA PRO A 75 1.37 19.06 18.60
C PRO A 75 1.17 20.58 18.51
N SER A 76 0.91 21.09 17.31
CA SER A 76 0.54 22.50 17.16
C SER A 76 -0.82 22.76 17.83
N GLN A 77 -1.18 24.03 18.05
CA GLN A 77 -2.49 24.36 18.63
C GLN A 77 -3.65 23.79 17.82
N ASP A 78 -3.52 23.71 16.49
CA ASP A 78 -4.53 23.16 15.59
C ASP A 78 -4.61 21.62 15.63
N ASP A 79 -3.58 20.96 16.17
CA ASP A 79 -3.52 19.50 16.35
C ASP A 79 -3.99 19.05 17.74
N GLN A 80 -4.30 19.99 18.64
CA GLN A 80 -4.83 19.67 19.96
C GLN A 80 -6.30 19.26 19.83
N ILE A 81 -6.62 18.07 20.32
CA ILE A 81 -8.02 17.68 20.50
C ILE A 81 -8.59 18.62 21.57
N PRO A 82 -9.72 19.31 21.31
CA PRO A 82 -10.36 20.15 22.32
C PRO A 82 -10.59 19.33 23.58
N ASP A 83 -10.29 19.89 24.76
CA ASP A 83 -10.56 19.22 26.02
C ASP A 83 -12.00 18.69 26.01
N ALA A 84 -12.14 17.36 26.09
CA ALA A 84 -13.43 16.71 26.16
C ALA A 84 -14.17 17.37 27.32
N GLN A 85 -15.19 18.17 27.00
CA GLN A 85 -15.98 18.84 28.01
C GLN A 85 -16.47 17.77 28.98
N GLN A 86 -16.06 17.97 30.24
CA GLN A 86 -16.40 17.12 31.37
C GLN A 86 -17.93 16.96 31.42
N GLY A 87 -18.38 15.74 31.14
CA GLY A 87 -19.74 15.27 31.38
C GLY A 87 -19.70 14.18 32.43
#